data_AF-A0A3M0WSA1-F1
#
_entry.id   AF-A0A3M0WSA1-F1
#
_cell.length_a   1.000
_cell.length_b   1.000
_cell.length_c   1.000
_cell.angle_alpha   90.00
_cell.angle_beta   90.00
_cell.angle_gamma   90.00
#
_symmetry.space_group_name_H-M   'P 1'
#
loop_
_entity.id
_entity.type
_entity.pdbx_description
1 polymer ?
#
loop_
_entity_poly.entity_id
_entity_poly.type
_entity_poly.pdbx_seq_one_letter_code
_entity_poly.pdbx_strand_id
1 'polypeptide(L)'
;MKENVNKIYYALPALLAVLMFSSNFLSTDLFSRNVINFAVWFILSIFAFSLGWIITNTLDWDFGGRVVFAVIIVTAVITMFFITIFQEYFNINSVLTENILLYILRNIYIGLMGVFGMAVSKLIELQRITNSYETVNATKDEIIENAKEKANLIIAQAKVDAAKITLDAENKIKNLEETQVKMETKLNEFIKLEKELLNRYKNE
;
A
#
# COMPACT_ATOMS: atom_id res chain seq x y z
N MET A 1 -23.33 2.99 25.90
CA MET A 1 -21.90 3.33 25.73
C MET A 1 -21.52 3.81 24.31
N LYS A 2 -22.33 3.57 23.26
CA LYS A 2 -22.11 4.11 21.89
C LYS A 2 -22.37 5.61 21.72
N GLU A 3 -23.17 6.22 22.59
CA GLU A 3 -23.61 7.62 22.44
C GLU A 3 -22.55 8.66 22.84
N ASN A 4 -21.66 8.32 23.78
CA ASN A 4 -20.57 9.22 24.21
C ASN A 4 -19.43 9.31 23.20
N VAL A 5 -19.25 8.30 22.35
CA VAL A 5 -18.20 8.30 21.33
C VAL A 5 -18.47 9.37 20.27
N ASN A 6 -19.75 9.58 19.92
CA ASN A 6 -20.18 10.61 18.96
C ASN A 6 -19.93 12.05 19.44
N LYS A 7 -20.07 12.32 20.74
CA LYS A 7 -19.83 13.68 21.29
C LYS A 7 -18.35 14.06 21.28
N ILE A 8 -17.46 13.09 21.48
CA ILE A 8 -16.01 13.32 21.47
C ILE A 8 -15.54 13.65 20.03
N TYR A 9 -16.17 13.09 19.01
CA TYR A 9 -15.81 13.38 17.61
C TYR A 9 -16.06 14.84 17.22
N TYR A 10 -17.16 15.46 17.67
CA TYR A 10 -17.43 16.88 17.39
C TYR A 10 -16.62 17.86 18.26
N ALA A 11 -15.97 17.37 19.32
CA ALA A 11 -15.14 18.22 20.17
C ALA A 11 -13.91 18.76 19.43
N LEU A 12 -13.36 18.01 18.47
CA LEU A 12 -12.18 18.42 17.71
C LEU A 12 -12.45 19.57 16.72
N PRO A 13 -13.49 19.53 15.88
CA PRO A 13 -13.89 20.69 15.08
C PRO A 13 -14.31 21.90 15.94
N ALA A 14 -14.95 21.67 17.09
CA ALA A 14 -15.29 22.74 18.02
C ALA A 14 -14.02 23.38 18.63
N LEU A 15 -13.01 22.59 18.97
CA LEU A 15 -11.72 23.09 19.44
C LEU A 15 -11.00 23.91 18.36
N LEU A 16 -11.08 23.49 17.09
CA LEU A 16 -10.58 24.28 15.97
C LEU A 16 -11.30 25.63 15.86
N ALA A 17 -12.63 25.65 16.01
CA ALA A 17 -13.43 26.88 16.01
C ALA A 17 -13.00 27.83 17.14
N VAL A 18 -12.82 27.29 18.35
CA VAL A 18 -12.35 28.06 19.51
C VAL A 18 -10.95 28.62 19.26
N LEU A 19 -10.05 27.84 18.67
CA LEU A 19 -8.69 28.29 18.34
C LEU A 19 -8.69 29.42 17.30
N MET A 20 -9.47 29.26 16.23
CA MET A 20 -9.65 30.29 15.20
C MET A 20 -10.22 31.58 15.80
N PHE A 21 -11.29 31.47 16.58
CA PHE A 21 -11.91 32.62 17.23
C PHE A 21 -10.97 33.32 18.23
N SER A 22 -10.25 32.54 19.05
CA SER A 22 -9.29 33.06 20.03
C SER A 22 -8.11 33.78 19.35
N SER A 23 -7.75 33.35 18.13
CA SER A 23 -6.72 34.03 17.34
C SER A 23 -7.08 35.49 17.01
N ASN A 24 -8.36 35.85 16.97
CA ASN A 24 -8.79 37.24 16.75
C ASN A 24 -8.40 38.18 17.90
N PHE A 25 -8.28 37.66 19.14
CA PHE A 25 -7.93 38.45 20.31
C PHE A 25 -6.42 38.61 20.50
N LEU A 26 -5.60 37.93 19.70
CA LEU A 26 -4.18 38.25 19.63
C LEU A 26 -4.03 39.63 19.01
N SER A 27 -3.55 40.58 19.82
CA SER A 27 -3.38 41.98 19.44
C SER A 27 -2.65 42.11 18.11
N THR A 28 -2.95 43.16 17.38
CA THR A 28 -2.18 43.57 16.20
C THR A 28 -0.99 44.44 16.59
N ASP A 29 -0.94 44.98 17.81
CA ASP A 29 0.24 45.70 18.30
C ASP A 29 1.46 44.79 18.54
N LEU A 30 1.22 43.47 18.54
CA LEU A 30 2.23 42.46 18.33
C LEU A 30 3.06 42.76 17.06
N PHE A 31 2.47 43.28 15.97
CA PHE A 31 3.15 43.63 14.69
C PHE A 31 4.33 44.62 14.80
N SER A 32 4.57 45.23 15.97
CA SER A 32 5.77 46.05 16.23
C SER A 32 7.07 45.24 16.41
N ARG A 33 7.00 43.94 16.78
CA ARG A 33 8.18 43.03 16.92
C ARG A 33 8.10 41.83 15.99
N ASN A 34 8.51 42.02 14.72
CA ASN A 34 8.40 41.07 13.60
C ASN A 34 8.65 39.58 13.90
N VAL A 35 9.66 39.24 14.71
CA VAL A 35 10.06 37.83 14.95
C VAL A 35 9.08 37.08 15.87
N ILE A 36 8.58 37.73 16.93
CA ILE A 36 7.71 37.08 17.92
C ILE A 36 6.35 36.78 17.29
N ASN A 37 5.86 37.65 16.42
CA ASN A 37 4.55 37.46 15.77
C ASN A 37 4.57 36.27 14.84
N PHE A 38 5.59 36.19 14.00
CA PHE A 38 5.76 35.06 13.10
C PHE A 38 5.75 33.75 13.89
N ALA A 39 6.46 33.69 15.02
CA ALA A 39 6.50 32.49 15.86
C ALA A 39 5.12 32.10 16.41
N VAL A 40 4.33 33.06 16.92
CA VAL A 40 3.00 32.76 17.47
C VAL A 40 2.04 32.26 16.39
N TRP A 41 2.06 32.90 15.23
CA TRP A 41 1.27 32.48 14.08
C TRP A 41 1.68 31.13 13.51
N PHE A 42 2.99 30.85 13.50
CA PHE A 42 3.52 29.57 13.10
C PHE A 42 3.08 28.46 14.06
N ILE A 43 3.14 28.70 15.37
CA ILE A 43 2.64 27.77 16.38
C ILE A 43 1.14 27.52 16.20
N LEU A 44 0.33 28.57 16.04
CA LEU A 44 -1.12 28.42 15.78
C LEU A 44 -1.39 27.61 14.50
N SER A 45 -0.59 27.80 13.46
CA SER A 45 -0.69 27.06 12.20
C SER A 45 -0.36 25.59 12.39
N ILE A 46 0.69 25.25 13.16
CA ILE A 46 1.03 23.86 13.52
C ILE A 46 -0.09 23.24 14.34
N PHE A 47 -0.65 23.95 15.31
CA PHE A 47 -1.76 23.44 16.10
C PHE A 47 -3.01 23.19 15.24
N ALA A 48 -3.37 24.13 14.37
CA ALA A 48 -4.48 23.96 13.43
C ALA A 48 -4.24 22.78 12.49
N PHE A 49 -3.01 22.63 11.98
CA PHE A 49 -2.59 21.48 11.17
C PHE A 49 -2.76 20.16 11.92
N SER A 50 -2.28 20.08 13.16
CA SER A 50 -2.44 18.86 13.99
C SER A 50 -3.91 18.56 14.29
N LEU A 51 -4.75 19.57 14.52
CA LEU A 51 -6.18 19.36 14.70
C LEU A 51 -6.84 18.82 13.43
N GLY A 52 -6.52 19.39 12.26
CA GLY A 52 -6.97 18.87 10.97
C GLY A 52 -6.54 17.42 10.73
N TRP A 53 -5.29 17.10 11.06
CA TRP A 53 -4.77 15.74 10.98
C TRP A 53 -5.62 14.74 11.77
N ILE A 54 -5.90 15.07 13.05
CA ILE A 54 -6.67 14.22 13.95
C ILE A 54 -8.15 14.13 13.52
N ILE A 55 -8.72 15.23 13.01
CA ILE A 55 -10.08 15.23 12.46
C ILE A 55 -10.21 14.23 11.31
N THR A 56 -9.22 14.14 10.42
CA THR A 56 -9.25 13.17 9.31
C THR A 56 -9.24 11.73 9.79
N ASN A 57 -8.45 11.44 10.83
CA ASN A 57 -8.38 10.10 11.42
C ASN A 57 -9.66 9.70 12.17
N THR A 58 -10.52 10.65 12.51
CA THR A 58 -11.69 10.40 13.38
C THR A 58 -13.03 10.54 12.66
N LEU A 59 -13.16 11.49 11.75
CA LEU A 59 -14.41 11.86 11.05
C LEU A 59 -14.36 11.58 9.55
N ASP A 60 -13.31 10.90 9.06
CA ASP A 60 -13.01 10.70 7.64
C ASP A 60 -12.87 12.00 6.83
N TRP A 61 -12.32 11.89 5.62
CA TRP A 61 -12.09 13.04 4.74
C TRP A 61 -13.39 13.73 4.30
N ASP A 62 -14.39 12.96 3.87
CA ASP A 62 -15.61 13.51 3.28
C ASP A 62 -16.52 14.19 4.32
N PHE A 63 -16.76 13.53 5.47
CA PHE A 63 -17.57 14.12 6.53
C PHE A 63 -16.78 15.16 7.33
N GLY A 64 -15.55 14.85 7.76
CA GLY A 64 -14.68 15.81 8.44
C GLY A 64 -14.43 17.09 7.62
N GLY A 65 -14.23 16.96 6.31
CA GLY A 65 -13.97 18.11 5.43
C GLY A 65 -15.16 19.07 5.34
N ARG A 66 -16.38 18.52 5.23
CA ARG A 66 -17.61 19.32 5.28
C ARG A 66 -17.78 20.05 6.61
N VAL A 67 -17.46 19.38 7.71
CA VAL A 67 -17.54 19.98 9.06
C VAL A 67 -16.52 21.09 9.24
N VAL A 68 -15.25 20.87 8.87
CA VAL A 68 -14.20 21.91 8.98
C VAL A 68 -14.52 23.11 8.09
N PHE A 69 -15.01 22.87 6.86
CA PHE A 69 -15.45 23.96 5.98
C PHE A 69 -16.58 24.79 6.59
N ALA A 70 -17.58 24.14 7.19
CA ALA A 70 -18.65 24.83 7.91
C ALA A 70 -18.12 25.65 9.10
N VAL A 71 -17.17 25.10 9.87
CA VAL A 71 -16.53 25.80 10.99
C VAL A 71 -15.82 27.07 10.53
N ILE A 72 -15.11 27.04 9.39
CA ILE A 72 -14.43 28.22 8.84
C ILE A 72 -15.45 29.32 8.53
N ILE A 73 -16.53 28.99 7.83
CA ILE A 73 -17.58 29.95 7.46
C ILE A 73 -18.24 30.54 8.71
N VAL A 74 -18.66 29.69 9.65
CA VAL A 74 -19.32 30.12 10.89
C VAL A 74 -18.41 31.04 11.69
N THR A 75 -17.13 30.68 11.83
CA THR A 75 -16.17 31.49 12.58
C THR A 75 -15.90 32.83 11.91
N ALA A 76 -15.85 32.88 10.57
CA ALA A 76 -15.70 34.13 9.82
C ALA A 76 -16.89 35.07 10.03
N VAL A 77 -18.12 34.54 9.99
CA VAL A 77 -19.35 35.32 10.24
C VAL A 77 -19.39 35.85 11.68
N ILE A 78 -19.08 34.99 12.67
CA ILE A 78 -19.02 35.40 14.08
C ILE A 78 -17.98 36.50 14.27
N THR A 79 -16.80 36.36 13.64
CA THR A 79 -15.74 37.37 13.71
C THR A 79 -16.18 38.71 13.12
N MET A 80 -16.86 38.71 11.97
CA MET A 80 -17.42 39.92 11.35
C MET A 80 -18.40 40.65 12.30
N PHE A 81 -19.28 39.88 12.95
CA PHE A 81 -20.23 40.42 13.92
C PHE A 81 -19.52 41.02 15.15
N PHE A 82 -18.52 40.31 15.68
CA PHE A 82 -17.73 40.77 16.84
C PHE A 82 -16.99 42.07 16.53
N ILE A 83 -16.33 42.18 15.39
CA ILE A 83 -15.60 43.40 15.01
C ILE A 83 -16.56 44.57 14.86
N THR A 84 -17.76 44.33 14.33
CA THR A 84 -18.78 45.37 14.13
C THR A 84 -19.40 45.86 15.44
N ILE A 85 -19.50 45.03 16.48
CA ILE A 85 -20.01 45.42 17.80
C ILE A 85 -18.90 46.05 18.65
N PHE A 86 -17.71 45.45 18.65
CA PHE A 86 -16.58 45.86 19.47
C PHE A 86 -15.58 46.69 18.68
N GLN A 87 -16.09 47.61 17.85
CA GLN A 87 -15.26 48.38 16.91
C GLN A 87 -14.12 49.08 17.66
N GLU A 88 -14.40 49.69 18.81
CA GLU A 88 -13.40 50.40 19.63
C GLU A 88 -12.23 49.53 20.11
N TYR A 89 -12.46 48.23 20.35
CA TYR A 89 -11.41 47.31 20.78
C TYR A 89 -10.54 46.82 19.62
N PHE A 90 -11.15 46.65 18.44
CA PHE A 90 -10.47 46.14 17.24
C PHE A 90 -9.98 47.26 16.30
N ASN A 91 -10.15 48.53 16.69
CA ASN A 91 -9.82 49.67 15.82
C ASN A 91 -8.32 49.96 15.84
N ILE A 92 -7.61 49.42 14.87
CA ILE A 92 -6.16 49.60 14.74
C ILE A 92 -5.97 50.71 13.71
N ASN A 93 -6.28 51.94 14.10
CA ASN A 93 -5.99 53.17 13.34
C ASN A 93 -6.51 53.24 11.88
N SER A 94 -7.45 52.38 11.47
CA SER A 94 -7.89 52.24 10.08
C SER A 94 -9.43 52.17 9.94
N VAL A 95 -9.91 52.29 8.70
CA VAL A 95 -11.33 52.16 8.37
C VAL A 95 -11.83 50.77 8.79
N LEU A 96 -13.00 50.69 9.44
CA LEU A 96 -13.63 49.45 9.93
C LEU A 96 -13.52 48.27 8.94
N THR A 97 -13.69 48.55 7.65
CA THR A 97 -13.61 47.57 6.55
C THR A 97 -12.25 46.86 6.46
N GLU A 98 -11.14 47.56 6.70
CA GLU A 98 -9.80 46.98 6.66
C GLU A 98 -9.58 46.00 7.80
N ASN A 99 -10.05 46.34 9.01
CA ASN A 99 -9.97 45.45 10.17
C ASN A 99 -10.82 44.19 9.93
N ILE A 100 -12.05 44.32 9.43
CA ILE A 100 -12.89 43.17 9.08
C ILE A 100 -12.17 42.26 8.08
N LEU A 101 -11.58 42.83 7.02
CA LEU A 101 -10.88 42.05 6.00
C LEU A 101 -9.66 41.31 6.58
N LEU A 102 -8.85 41.99 7.40
CA LEU A 102 -7.65 41.42 8.00
C LEU A 102 -7.98 40.23 8.94
N TYR A 103 -9.00 40.38 9.79
CA TYR A 103 -9.40 39.32 10.71
C TYR A 103 -10.12 38.16 10.01
N ILE A 104 -10.88 38.41 8.94
CA ILE A 104 -11.43 37.32 8.11
C ILE A 104 -10.31 36.52 7.46
N LEU A 105 -9.33 37.21 6.86
CA LEU A 105 -8.20 36.56 6.22
C LEU A 105 -7.37 35.73 7.21
N ARG A 106 -7.19 36.23 8.45
CA ARG A 106 -6.60 35.50 9.58
C ARG A 106 -7.33 34.18 9.85
N ASN A 107 -8.66 34.22 9.97
CA ASN A 107 -9.45 33.01 10.22
C ASN A 107 -9.37 32.02 9.06
N ILE A 108 -9.49 32.51 7.83
CA ILE A 108 -9.39 31.66 6.64
C ILE A 108 -8.01 31.00 6.59
N TYR A 109 -6.93 31.74 6.86
CA TYR A 109 -5.57 31.18 6.86
C TYR A 109 -5.39 30.04 7.87
N ILE A 110 -5.81 30.23 9.12
CA ILE A 110 -5.72 29.19 10.16
C ILE A 110 -6.62 27.99 9.81
N GLY A 111 -7.83 28.26 9.29
CA GLY A 111 -8.74 27.23 8.80
C GLY A 111 -8.15 26.40 7.66
N LEU A 112 -7.50 27.06 6.70
CA LEU A 112 -6.79 26.40 5.60
C LEU A 112 -5.63 25.55 6.08
N MET A 113 -4.91 25.95 7.13
CA MET A 113 -3.89 25.10 7.75
C MET A 113 -4.48 23.84 8.37
N GLY A 114 -5.69 23.92 8.93
CA GLY A 114 -6.46 22.75 9.34
C GLY A 114 -6.80 21.83 8.15
N VAL A 115 -7.34 22.37 7.07
CA VAL A 115 -7.64 21.60 5.85
C VAL A 115 -6.37 20.99 5.25
N PHE A 116 -5.24 21.70 5.29
CA PHE A 116 -3.95 21.19 4.85
C PHE A 116 -3.51 19.99 5.71
N GLY A 117 -3.65 20.06 7.03
CA GLY A 117 -3.41 18.93 7.94
C GLY A 117 -4.27 17.72 7.60
N MET A 118 -5.53 17.96 7.22
CA MET A 118 -6.39 16.89 6.76
C MET A 118 -5.86 16.22 5.49
N ALA A 119 -5.42 17.04 4.52
CA ALA A 119 -5.03 16.57 3.20
C ALA A 119 -3.78 15.71 3.27
N VAL A 120 -2.78 16.14 4.06
CA VAL A 120 -1.55 15.37 4.25
C VAL A 120 -1.85 14.04 4.97
N SER A 121 -2.75 14.02 5.95
CA SER A 121 -3.15 12.77 6.61
C SER A 121 -3.72 11.77 5.61
N LYS A 122 -4.65 12.22 4.76
CA LYS A 122 -5.26 11.35 3.75
C LYS A 122 -4.25 10.89 2.70
N LEU A 123 -3.31 11.75 2.33
CA LEU A 123 -2.26 11.41 1.37
C LEU A 123 -1.34 10.30 1.91
N ILE A 124 -0.92 10.37 3.18
CA ILE A 124 -0.10 9.32 3.79
C ILE A 124 -0.86 8.01 3.89
N GLU A 125 -2.12 8.05 4.30
CA GLU A 125 -2.97 6.86 4.35
C GLU A 125 -3.08 6.19 2.97
N LEU A 126 -3.35 6.98 1.94
CA LEU A 126 -3.49 6.48 0.57
C LEU A 126 -2.18 5.90 0.04
N GLN A 127 -1.04 6.56 0.28
CA GLN A 127 0.27 6.05 -0.11
C GLN A 127 0.61 4.72 0.58
N ARG A 128 0.27 4.57 1.87
CA ARG A 128 0.47 3.32 2.60
C ARG A 128 -0.36 2.17 2.00
N ILE A 129 -1.60 2.46 1.63
CA ILE A 129 -2.49 1.49 1.00
C ILE A 129 -1.93 1.07 -0.36
N THR A 130 -1.52 2.01 -1.21
CA THR A 130 -0.92 1.72 -2.53
C THR A 130 0.33 0.86 -2.42
N ASN A 131 1.27 1.21 -1.53
CA ASN A 131 2.49 0.44 -1.32
C ASN A 131 2.19 -0.99 -0.85
N SER A 132 1.14 -1.18 -0.07
CA SER A 132 0.73 -2.51 0.41
C SER A 132 0.16 -3.38 -0.73
N TYR A 133 -0.51 -2.76 -1.71
CA TYR A 133 -0.96 -3.48 -2.90
C TYR A 133 0.19 -3.85 -3.83
N GLU A 134 1.17 -2.96 -3.99
CA GLU A 134 2.37 -3.24 -4.79
C GLU A 134 3.17 -4.41 -4.22
N THR A 135 3.37 -4.47 -2.91
CA THR A 135 4.09 -5.59 -2.28
C THR A 135 3.34 -6.91 -2.42
N VAL A 136 2.02 -6.93 -2.22
CA VAL A 136 1.21 -8.14 -2.40
C VAL A 136 1.25 -8.64 -3.85
N ASN A 137 1.25 -7.72 -4.83
CA ASN A 137 1.36 -8.09 -6.23
C ASN A 137 2.76 -8.63 -6.57
N ALA A 138 3.82 -7.98 -6.08
CA ALA A 138 5.19 -8.46 -6.27
C ALA A 138 5.40 -9.88 -5.69
N THR A 139 4.87 -10.15 -4.49
CA THR A 139 4.93 -11.49 -3.90
C THR A 139 4.13 -12.51 -4.69
N LYS A 140 2.97 -12.13 -5.26
CA LYS A 140 2.21 -13.01 -6.15
C LYS A 140 2.99 -13.38 -7.41
N ASP A 141 3.63 -12.40 -8.04
CA ASP A 141 4.40 -12.62 -9.26
C ASP A 141 5.60 -13.54 -8.99
N GLU A 142 6.30 -13.33 -7.87
CA GLU A 142 7.41 -14.20 -7.43
C GLU A 142 6.96 -15.65 -7.14
N ILE A 143 5.76 -15.83 -6.56
CA ILE A 143 5.19 -17.17 -6.35
C ILE A 143 4.86 -17.85 -7.69
N ILE A 144 4.30 -17.10 -8.64
CA ILE A 144 3.96 -17.62 -9.98
C ILE A 144 5.23 -18.00 -10.75
N GLU A 145 6.28 -17.19 -10.67
CA GLU A 145 7.57 -17.45 -11.31
C GLU A 145 8.23 -18.71 -10.74
N ASN A 146 8.32 -18.80 -9.41
CA ASN A 146 8.84 -20.00 -8.72
C ASN A 146 8.02 -21.26 -9.05
N ALA A 147 6.69 -21.14 -9.17
CA ALA A 147 5.84 -22.26 -9.56
C ALA A 147 6.11 -22.73 -11.00
N LYS A 148 6.33 -21.79 -11.93
CA LYS A 148 6.72 -22.11 -13.32
C LYS A 148 8.09 -22.78 -13.38
N GLU A 149 9.06 -22.28 -12.62
CA GLU A 149 10.40 -22.87 -12.56
C GLU A 149 10.35 -24.32 -12.03
N LYS A 150 9.62 -24.55 -10.92
CA LYS A 150 9.41 -25.89 -10.38
C LYS A 150 8.71 -26.82 -11.37
N ALA A 151 7.69 -26.34 -12.08
CA ALA A 151 7.00 -27.12 -13.10
C ALA A 151 7.96 -27.53 -14.23
N ASN A 152 8.81 -26.60 -14.68
CA ASN A 152 9.81 -26.88 -15.71
C ASN A 152 10.85 -27.92 -15.25
N LEU A 153 11.29 -27.85 -14.00
CA LEU A 153 12.20 -28.85 -13.41
C LEU A 153 11.57 -30.24 -13.34
N ILE A 154 10.29 -30.33 -12.96
CA ILE A 154 9.56 -31.62 -12.94
C ILE A 154 9.44 -32.20 -14.35
N ILE A 155 9.11 -31.37 -15.35
CA ILE A 155 9.03 -31.81 -16.75
C ILE A 155 10.41 -32.27 -17.25
N ALA A 156 11.47 -31.54 -16.92
CA ALA A 156 12.84 -31.91 -17.28
C ALA A 156 13.24 -33.24 -16.63
N GLN A 157 12.94 -33.43 -15.34
CA GLN A 157 13.20 -34.67 -14.62
C GLN A 157 12.44 -35.84 -15.24
N ALA A 158 11.15 -35.68 -15.53
CA ALA A 158 10.34 -36.70 -16.18
C ALA A 158 10.89 -37.10 -17.56
N LYS A 159 11.44 -36.14 -18.33
CA LYS A 159 12.11 -36.43 -19.60
C LYS A 159 13.41 -37.23 -19.42
N VAL A 160 14.21 -36.91 -18.41
CA VAL A 160 15.44 -37.65 -18.09
C VAL A 160 15.12 -39.07 -17.65
N ASP A 161 14.12 -39.24 -16.79
CA ASP A 161 13.70 -40.56 -16.31
C ASP A 161 13.11 -41.41 -17.46
N ALA A 162 12.31 -40.80 -18.35
CA ALA A 162 11.83 -41.47 -19.55
C ALA A 162 12.98 -41.91 -20.46
N ALA A 163 13.97 -41.05 -20.70
CA ALA A 163 15.16 -41.37 -21.50
C ALA A 163 15.98 -42.51 -20.87
N LYS A 164 16.07 -42.56 -19.54
CA LYS A 164 16.74 -43.65 -18.82
C LYS A 164 16.00 -44.98 -19.00
N ILE A 165 14.67 -44.97 -18.87
CA ILE A 165 13.84 -46.17 -19.07
C ILE A 165 13.98 -46.69 -20.51
N THR A 166 13.98 -45.82 -21.50
CA THR A 166 14.16 -46.23 -22.91
C THR A 166 15.54 -46.82 -23.15
N LEU A 167 16.60 -46.20 -22.60
CA LEU A 167 17.96 -46.71 -22.71
C LEU A 167 18.11 -48.09 -22.04
N ASP A 168 17.55 -48.26 -20.84
CA ASP A 168 17.57 -49.53 -20.13
C ASP A 168 16.80 -50.62 -20.88
N ALA A 169 15.69 -50.25 -21.55
CA ALA A 169 14.95 -51.16 -22.41
C ALA A 169 15.76 -51.57 -23.66
N GLU A 170 16.41 -50.62 -24.33
CA GLU A 170 17.29 -50.89 -25.47
C GLU A 170 18.45 -51.81 -25.10
N ASN A 171 19.11 -51.56 -23.97
CA ASN A 171 20.19 -52.40 -23.46
C ASN A 171 19.71 -53.83 -23.16
N LYS A 172 18.51 -53.98 -22.58
CA LYS A 172 17.91 -55.31 -22.36
C LYS A 172 17.61 -56.03 -23.67
N ILE A 173 17.06 -55.33 -24.66
CA ILE A 173 16.79 -55.90 -25.99
C ILE A 173 18.09 -56.39 -26.63
N LYS A 174 19.13 -55.57 -26.63
CA LYS A 174 20.45 -55.94 -27.18
C LYS A 174 21.03 -57.19 -26.51
N ASN A 175 20.93 -57.28 -25.17
CA ASN A 175 21.37 -58.47 -24.45
C ASN A 175 20.56 -59.73 -24.81
N LEU A 176 19.25 -59.59 -25.04
CA LEU A 176 18.40 -60.68 -25.50
C LEU A 176 18.77 -61.14 -26.91
N GLU A 177 19.03 -60.21 -27.83
CA GLU A 177 19.52 -60.51 -29.19
C GLU A 177 20.84 -61.27 -29.14
N GLU A 178 21.82 -60.80 -28.35
CA GLU A 178 23.11 -61.50 -28.19
C GLU A 178 22.93 -62.92 -27.62
N THR A 179 21.98 -63.09 -26.70
CA THR A 179 21.67 -64.39 -26.12
C THR A 179 20.97 -65.31 -27.13
N GLN A 180 20.08 -64.76 -27.96
CA GLN A 180 19.42 -65.48 -29.05
C GLN A 180 20.43 -65.98 -30.08
N VAL A 181 21.36 -65.12 -30.53
CA VAL A 181 22.43 -65.50 -31.48
C VAL A 181 23.32 -66.61 -30.90
N LYS A 182 23.66 -66.53 -29.61
CA LYS A 182 24.43 -67.59 -28.93
C LYS A 182 23.67 -68.92 -28.89
N MET A 183 22.35 -68.88 -28.62
CA MET A 183 21.52 -70.09 -28.63
C MET A 183 21.41 -70.69 -30.03
N GLU A 184 21.20 -69.89 -31.06
CA GLU A 184 21.11 -70.36 -32.45
C GLU A 184 22.42 -71.01 -32.92
N THR A 185 23.55 -70.41 -32.57
CA THR A 185 24.88 -70.98 -32.84
C THR A 185 25.03 -72.35 -32.17
N LYS A 186 24.70 -72.45 -30.87
CA LYS A 186 24.73 -73.74 -30.14
C LYS A 186 23.77 -74.77 -30.74
N LEU A 187 22.58 -74.35 -31.15
CA LEU A 187 21.59 -75.24 -31.77
C LEU A 187 22.12 -75.81 -33.09
N ASN A 188 22.72 -74.97 -33.92
CA ASN A 188 23.35 -75.37 -35.18
C ASN A 188 24.53 -76.34 -34.96
N GLU A 189 25.34 -76.11 -33.91
CA GLU A 189 26.39 -77.05 -33.50
C GLU A 189 25.81 -78.40 -33.05
N PHE A 190 24.73 -78.39 -32.26
CA PHE A 190 24.01 -79.61 -31.86
C PHE A 190 23.46 -80.38 -33.06
N ILE A 191 22.82 -79.70 -34.02
CA ILE A 191 22.30 -80.33 -35.24
C ILE A 191 23.43 -80.96 -36.07
N LYS A 192 24.60 -80.30 -36.15
CA LYS A 192 25.78 -80.87 -36.83
C LYS A 192 26.29 -82.13 -36.13
N LEU A 193 26.40 -82.09 -34.79
CA LEU A 193 26.79 -83.25 -33.99
C LEU A 193 25.82 -84.44 -34.13
N GLU A 194 24.50 -84.19 -34.11
CA GLU A 194 23.50 -85.24 -34.33
C GLU A 194 23.60 -85.83 -35.74
N LYS A 195 23.76 -85.01 -36.78
CA LYS A 195 23.97 -85.51 -38.15
C LYS A 195 25.22 -86.37 -38.25
N GLU A 196 26.30 -86.00 -37.56
CA GLU A 196 27.54 -86.76 -37.54
C GLU A 196 27.37 -88.10 -36.81
N LEU A 197 26.65 -88.12 -35.68
CA LEU A 197 26.28 -89.34 -34.96
C LEU A 197 25.40 -90.26 -35.81
N LEU A 198 24.37 -89.73 -36.46
CA LEU A 198 23.49 -90.49 -37.37
C LEU A 198 24.28 -91.11 -38.53
N ASN A 199 25.24 -90.39 -39.10
CA ASN A 199 26.11 -90.93 -40.14
C ASN A 199 27.04 -92.04 -39.62
N ARG A 200 27.49 -91.97 -38.35
CA ARG A 200 28.25 -93.06 -37.73
C ARG A 200 27.39 -94.31 -37.54
N TYR A 201 26.15 -94.17 -37.07
CA TYR A 201 25.21 -95.28 -36.91
C TYR A 201 24.72 -95.92 -38.23
N LYS A 202 24.81 -95.20 -39.36
CA LYS A 202 24.44 -95.73 -40.69
C LYS A 202 25.54 -96.54 -41.38
N ASN A 203 26.78 -96.43 -40.88
CA ASN A 203 27.97 -97.06 -41.44
C ASN A 203 28.46 -98.26 -40.59
N GLU A 204 27.69 -98.63 -39.56
CA GLU A 204 27.70 -99.96 -38.91
C GLU A 204 26.57 -100.81 -39.50
#